data_AF-K2CKI9-F1
#
_entry.id   AF-K2CKI9-F1
#
_cell.length_a   1.000
_cell.length_b   1.000
_cell.length_c   1.000
_cell.angle_alpha   90.00
_cell.angle_beta   90.00
_cell.angle_gamma   90.00
#
_symmetry.space_group_name_H-M   'P 1'
#
loop_
_entity.id
_entity.type
_entity.pdbx_description
1 polymer ?
#
loop_
_entity_poly.entity_id
_entity_poly.type
_entity_poly.pdbx_seq_one_letter_code
_entity_poly.pdbx_strand_id
1 'polypeptide(L)'
;MAFVFRFQQILQIRIHEENEVKTRLAQKDGQIAGTRAEIKKFKDEYAQGLEQKVLDLQAGDMTKVQMYPAYLVRLQRAWEYQEEELERLEKQRQKIVDELMIKRRNRMTYEKMREKDEAAYTKEMLKKEQKKLDEYGNRIRRTAGEHDDA
;
A
#
# COMPACT_ATOMS: atom_id res chain seq x y z
N MET A 1 -27.61 -4.43 -23.02
CA MET A 1 -27.61 -4.47 -21.54
C MET A 1 -26.17 -4.35 -21.09
N ALA A 2 -25.89 -3.62 -20.00
CA ALA A 2 -24.55 -3.54 -19.44
C ALA A 2 -24.30 -4.76 -18.51
N PHE A 3 -23.05 -5.22 -18.41
CA PHE A 3 -22.66 -6.25 -17.46
C PHE A 3 -22.79 -5.72 -16.02
N VAL A 4 -23.44 -6.50 -15.14
CA VAL A 4 -23.56 -6.17 -13.72
C VAL A 4 -22.99 -7.32 -12.90
N PHE A 5 -21.89 -7.05 -12.22
CA PHE A 5 -21.28 -8.04 -11.34
C PHE A 5 -22.06 -8.15 -10.03
N ARG A 6 -22.51 -9.36 -9.70
CA ARG A 6 -23.33 -9.65 -8.51
C ARG A 6 -22.65 -9.28 -7.18
N PHE A 7 -21.32 -9.31 -7.12
CA PHE A 7 -20.56 -8.94 -5.91
C PHE A 7 -19.86 -7.59 -6.02
N GLN A 8 -20.36 -6.68 -6.87
CA GLN A 8 -19.74 -5.37 -7.09
C GLN A 8 -19.60 -4.55 -5.79
N GLN A 9 -20.62 -4.55 -4.94
CA GLN A 9 -20.56 -3.85 -3.65
C GLN A 9 -19.50 -4.45 -2.72
N ILE A 10 -19.39 -5.78 -2.67
CA ILE A 10 -18.37 -6.46 -1.85
C ILE A 10 -16.96 -6.12 -2.37
N LEU A 11 -16.76 -6.11 -3.70
CA LEU A 11 -15.49 -5.73 -4.30
C LEU A 11 -15.11 -4.28 -3.92
N GLN A 12 -16.06 -3.35 -3.97
CA GLN A 12 -15.83 -1.96 -3.55
C GLN A 12 -15.44 -1.86 -2.07
N ILE A 13 -16.13 -2.59 -1.18
CA ILE A 13 -15.78 -2.66 0.24
C ILE A 13 -14.34 -3.17 0.41
N ARG A 14 -13.94 -4.23 -0.30
CA ARG A 14 -12.57 -4.78 -0.22
C ARG A 14 -11.51 -3.81 -0.72
N ILE A 15 -11.80 -3.04 -1.77
CA ILE A 15 -10.91 -1.97 -2.25
C ILE A 15 -10.76 -0.89 -1.18
N HIS A 16 -11.87 -0.49 -0.54
CA HIS A 16 -11.84 0.51 0.51
C HIS A 16 -11.02 0.03 1.73
N GLU A 17 -11.29 -1.17 2.23
CA GLU A 17 -10.52 -1.78 3.33
C GLU A 17 -9.01 -1.85 3.02
N GLU A 18 -8.63 -2.20 1.78
CA GLU A 18 -7.21 -2.20 1.39
C GLU A 18 -6.61 -0.78 1.45
N ASN A 19 -7.36 0.22 0.98
CA ASN A 19 -6.90 1.61 0.98
C ASN A 19 -6.76 2.16 2.40
N GLU A 20 -7.68 1.85 3.32
CA GLU A 20 -7.55 2.22 4.73
C GLU A 20 -6.26 1.65 5.36
N VAL A 21 -5.92 0.40 5.06
CA VAL A 21 -4.69 -0.22 5.56
C VAL A 21 -3.46 0.43 4.94
N LYS A 22 -3.48 0.78 3.65
CA LYS A 22 -2.40 1.55 3.01
C LYS A 22 -2.19 2.91 3.67
N THR A 23 -3.27 3.62 3.99
CA THR A 23 -3.18 4.91 4.68
C THR A 23 -2.58 4.74 6.08
N ARG A 24 -3.00 3.72 6.85
CA ARG A 24 -2.39 3.40 8.14
C ARG A 24 -0.90 3.04 8.02
N LEU A 25 -0.53 2.30 6.98
CA LEU A 25 0.87 1.97 6.71
C LEU A 25 1.70 3.23 6.42
N ALA A 26 1.20 4.13 5.57
CA ALA A 26 1.87 5.39 5.25
C ALA A 26 2.05 6.28 6.49
N GLN A 27 1.05 6.33 7.38
CA GLN A 27 1.18 7.04 8.66
C GLN A 27 2.27 6.43 9.53
N LYS A 28 2.36 5.10 9.61
CA LYS A 28 3.45 4.43 10.35
C LYS A 28 4.82 4.64 9.73
N ASP A 29 4.92 4.62 8.40
CA ASP A 29 6.16 4.94 7.70
C ASP A 29 6.61 6.37 8.00
N GLY A 30 5.67 7.32 8.07
CA GLY A 30 5.94 8.70 8.48
C GLY A 30 6.46 8.81 9.93
N GLN A 31 5.86 8.07 10.87
CA GLN A 31 6.33 8.01 12.26
C GLN A 31 7.75 7.44 12.36
N ILE A 32 8.02 6.33 11.66
CA ILE A 32 9.35 5.72 11.60
C ILE A 32 10.39 6.68 11.03
N ALA A 33 10.04 7.40 9.95
CA ALA A 33 10.94 8.38 9.35
C ALA A 33 11.25 9.53 10.33
N GLY A 34 10.25 10.01 11.08
CA GLY A 34 10.42 11.01 12.13
C GLY A 34 11.36 10.53 13.24
N THR A 35 11.12 9.32 13.78
CA THR A 35 11.98 8.73 14.82
C THR A 35 13.42 8.54 14.34
N ARG A 36 13.62 8.10 13.10
CA ARG A 36 14.96 7.98 12.50
C ARG A 36 15.67 9.31 12.36
N ALA A 37 14.93 10.38 12.04
CA ALA A 37 15.50 11.73 11.97
C ALA A 37 15.93 12.22 13.36
N GLU A 38 15.15 11.97 14.41
CA GLU A 38 15.53 12.31 15.80
C GLU A 38 16.75 11.50 16.28
N ILE A 39 16.81 10.19 16.00
CA ILE A 39 18.00 9.37 16.28
C ILE A 39 19.24 9.97 15.62
N LYS A 40 19.12 10.31 14.33
CA LYS A 40 20.22 10.92 13.58
C LYS A 40 20.66 12.23 14.23
N LYS A 41 19.71 13.10 14.57
CA LYS A 41 19.98 14.38 15.23
C LYS A 41 20.75 14.20 16.54
N PHE A 42 20.33 13.29 17.42
CA PHE A 42 21.06 13.03 18.66
C PHE A 42 22.47 12.48 18.44
N LYS A 43 22.66 11.62 17.43
CA LYS A 43 23.99 11.10 17.06
C LYS A 43 24.89 12.20 16.48
N ASP A 44 24.34 13.07 15.64
CA ASP A 44 25.06 14.21 15.07
C ASP A 44 25.45 15.21 16.19
N GLU A 45 24.53 15.55 17.10
CA GLU A 45 24.80 16.40 18.27
C GLU A 45 25.88 15.81 19.19
N TYR A 46 25.90 14.48 19.36
CA TYR A 46 26.91 13.80 20.16
C TYR A 46 28.29 13.82 19.51
N ALA A 47 28.35 13.61 18.19
CA ALA A 47 29.60 13.74 17.44
C ALA A 47 30.16 15.16 17.56
N GLN A 48 29.31 16.18 17.37
CA GLN A 48 29.68 17.58 17.57
C GLN A 48 30.12 17.86 19.01
N GLY A 49 29.43 17.30 20.00
CA GLY A 49 29.80 17.43 21.40
C GLY A 49 31.17 16.81 21.71
N LEU A 50 31.53 15.69 21.07
CA LEU A 50 32.86 15.10 21.19
C LEU A 50 33.94 15.98 20.56
N GLU A 51 33.70 16.53 19.37
CA GLU A 51 34.63 17.45 18.70
C GLU A 51 34.87 18.70 19.55
N GLN A 52 33.79 19.32 20.06
CA GLN A 52 33.90 20.50 20.89
C GLN A 52 34.62 20.21 22.22
N LYS A 53 34.40 19.03 22.82
CA LYS A 53 35.15 18.61 24.00
C LYS A 53 36.66 18.57 23.75
N VAL A 54 37.10 18.09 22.58
CA VAL A 54 38.52 18.05 22.22
C VAL A 54 39.07 19.47 22.06
N LEU A 55 38.33 20.37 21.42
CA LEU A 55 38.73 21.77 21.26
C LEU A 55 38.84 22.49 22.61
N ASP A 56 37.86 22.31 23.49
CA ASP A 56 37.85 22.92 24.83
C ASP A 56 38.99 22.37 25.71
N LEU A 57 39.31 21.08 25.56
CA LEU A 57 40.45 20.46 26.24
C LEU A 57 41.78 21.04 25.76
N GLN A 58 41.94 21.25 24.45
CA GLN A 58 43.13 21.90 23.88
C GLN A 58 43.25 23.36 24.30
N ALA A 59 42.13 24.06 24.46
CA ALA A 59 42.07 25.43 24.95
C ALA A 59 42.31 25.55 26.48
N GLY A 60 42.37 24.44 27.21
CA GLY A 60 42.56 24.41 28.65
C GLY A 60 41.31 24.78 29.47
N ASP A 61 40.12 24.81 28.85
CA ASP A 61 38.85 25.12 29.53
C ASP A 61 38.30 23.90 30.28
N MET A 62 38.96 23.56 31.39
CA MET A 62 38.64 22.37 32.18
C MET A 62 37.23 22.42 32.79
N THR A 63 36.66 23.60 33.03
CA THR A 63 35.30 23.74 33.54
C THR A 63 34.28 23.23 32.54
N LYS A 64 34.42 23.55 31.24
CA LYS A 64 33.55 22.99 30.20
C LYS A 64 33.82 21.50 29.99
N VAL A 65 35.08 21.07 29.97
CA VAL A 65 35.47 19.66 29.78
C VAL A 65 34.77 18.75 30.80
N GLN A 66 34.62 19.19 32.05
CA GLN A 66 33.93 18.45 33.11
C GLN A 66 32.42 18.29 32.89
N MET A 67 31.78 19.16 32.10
CA MET A 67 30.33 19.10 31.83
C MET A 67 29.97 18.12 30.71
N TYR A 68 30.87 17.87 29.77
CA TYR A 68 30.62 16.99 28.62
C TYR A 68 30.18 15.57 28.98
N PRO A 69 30.76 14.86 29.97
CA PRO A 69 30.36 13.50 30.29
C PRO A 69 28.85 13.37 30.56
N ALA A 70 28.28 14.27 31.36
CA ALA A 70 26.86 14.25 31.68
C ALA A 70 25.99 14.57 30.45
N TYR A 71 26.41 15.54 29.63
CA TYR A 71 25.71 15.91 28.39
C TYR A 71 25.71 14.78 27.36
N LEU A 72 26.88 14.17 27.11
CA LEU A 72 27.06 13.08 26.16
C LEU A 72 26.28 11.83 26.59
N VAL A 73 26.29 11.48 27.88
CA VAL A 73 25.48 10.36 28.42
C VAL A 73 23.99 10.63 28.23
N ARG A 74 23.53 11.88 28.39
CA ARG A 74 22.13 12.25 28.14
C ARG A 74 21.77 12.05 26.67
N LEU A 75 22.60 12.51 25.73
CA LEU A 75 22.37 12.32 24.30
C LEU A 75 22.34 10.84 23.92
N GLN A 76 23.28 10.05 24.47
CA GLN A 76 23.33 8.62 24.26
C GLN A 76 22.03 7.93 24.70
N ARG A 77 21.59 8.18 25.94
CA ARG A 77 20.33 7.63 26.44
C ARG A 77 19.12 8.08 25.62
N ALA A 78 19.16 9.30 25.09
CA ALA A 78 18.09 9.84 24.26
C ALA A 78 17.97 9.08 22.93
N TRP A 79 19.07 8.79 22.23
CA TRP A 79 18.97 7.99 21.00
C TRP A 79 18.68 6.52 21.29
N GLU A 80 19.20 5.93 22.38
CA GLU A 80 18.94 4.54 22.75
C GLU A 80 17.44 4.33 23.00
N TYR A 81 16.81 5.27 23.70
CA TYR A 81 15.36 5.29 23.89
C TYR A 81 14.60 5.35 22.55
N GLN A 82 15.06 6.20 21.62
CA GLN A 82 14.44 6.30 20.30
C GLN A 82 14.67 5.05 19.43
N GLU A 83 15.81 4.36 19.59
CA GLU A 83 16.09 3.08 18.92
C GLU A 83 15.15 1.97 19.42
N GLU A 84 14.88 1.90 20.72
CA GLU A 84 13.86 0.98 21.25
C GLU A 84 12.47 1.29 20.71
N GLU A 85 12.09 2.57 20.63
CA GLU A 85 10.80 2.97 20.08
C GLU A 85 10.72 2.69 18.57
N LEU A 86 11.82 2.87 17.83
CA LEU A 86 11.92 2.51 16.42
C LEU A 86 11.65 1.01 16.22
N GLU A 87 12.25 0.15 17.04
CA GLU A 87 12.02 -1.30 16.97
C GLU A 87 10.54 -1.65 17.21
N ARG A 88 9.89 -0.98 18.16
CA ARG A 88 8.45 -1.16 18.42
C ARG A 88 7.61 -0.72 17.23
N LEU A 89 7.91 0.43 16.64
CA LEU A 89 7.22 0.94 15.46
C LEU A 89 7.41 0.01 14.25
N GLU A 90 8.60 -0.55 14.06
CA GLU A 90 8.88 -1.52 12.99
C GLU A 90 8.09 -2.81 13.17
N LYS A 91 7.99 -3.34 14.41
CA LYS A 91 7.11 -4.48 14.72
C LYS A 91 5.64 -4.18 14.44
N GLN A 92 5.17 -2.97 14.77
CA GLN A 92 3.80 -2.54 14.46
C GLN A 92 3.58 -2.41 12.94
N ARG A 93 4.54 -1.84 12.22
CA ARG A 93 4.52 -1.73 10.76
C ARG A 93 4.41 -3.11 10.12
N GLN A 94 5.17 -4.10 10.60
CA GLN A 94 5.11 -5.45 10.06
C GLN A 94 3.70 -6.05 10.17
N LYS A 95 3.03 -5.88 11.31
CA LYS A 95 1.64 -6.33 11.49
C LYS A 95 0.67 -5.70 10.48
N ILE A 96 0.86 -4.41 10.16
CA ILE A 96 0.05 -3.71 9.15
C ILE A 96 0.34 -4.24 7.75
N VAL A 97 1.60 -4.57 7.45
CA VAL A 97 1.98 -5.20 6.17
C VAL A 97 1.32 -6.57 6.02
N ASP A 98 1.35 -7.38 7.07
CA ASP A 98 0.70 -8.70 7.06
C ASP A 98 -0.82 -8.58 6.86
N GLU A 99 -1.45 -7.60 7.53
CA GLU A 99 -2.86 -7.26 7.32
C GLU A 99 -3.13 -6.86 5.86
N LEU A 100 -2.29 -6.00 5.28
CA LEU A 100 -2.40 -5.55 3.90
C LEU A 100 -2.32 -6.71 2.90
N MET A 101 -1.44 -7.70 3.15
CA MET A 101 -1.34 -8.90 2.31
C MET A 101 -2.65 -9.70 2.31
N ILE A 102 -3.29 -9.86 3.47
CA ILE A 102 -4.58 -10.54 3.59
C ILE A 102 -5.67 -9.77 2.82
N LYS A 103 -5.75 -8.44 3.01
CA LYS A 103 -6.75 -7.61 2.34
C LYS A 103 -6.58 -7.60 0.83
N ARG A 104 -5.33 -7.50 0.32
CA ARG A 104 -5.01 -7.64 -1.10
C ARG A 104 -5.42 -8.99 -1.65
N ARG A 105 -5.13 -10.08 -0.94
CA ARG A 105 -5.55 -11.44 -1.35
C ARG A 105 -7.07 -11.51 -1.49
N ASN A 106 -7.80 -10.97 -0.52
CA ASN A 106 -9.26 -10.96 -0.56
C ASN A 106 -9.80 -10.15 -1.75
N ARG A 107 -9.26 -8.94 -2.00
CA ARG A 107 -9.64 -8.14 -3.18
C ARG A 107 -9.40 -8.90 -4.48
N MET A 108 -8.21 -9.49 -4.67
CA MET A 108 -7.86 -10.25 -5.87
C MET A 108 -8.80 -11.43 -6.12
N THR A 109 -9.30 -12.09 -5.06
CA THR A 109 -10.29 -13.16 -5.21
C THR A 109 -11.57 -12.65 -5.86
N TYR A 110 -12.10 -11.51 -5.41
CA TYR A 110 -13.30 -10.91 -5.99
C TYR A 110 -13.06 -10.33 -7.39
N GLU A 111 -11.87 -9.80 -7.67
CA GLU A 111 -11.48 -9.37 -9.02
C GLU A 111 -11.50 -10.55 -10.00
N LYS A 112 -10.88 -11.68 -9.63
CA LYS A 112 -10.90 -12.89 -10.45
C LYS A 112 -12.32 -13.45 -10.66
N MET A 113 -13.19 -13.35 -9.66
CA MET A 113 -14.60 -13.72 -9.82
C MET A 113 -15.31 -12.82 -10.82
N ARG A 114 -15.07 -11.50 -10.76
CA ARG A 114 -15.62 -10.53 -11.71
C ARG A 114 -15.17 -10.83 -13.14
N GLU A 115 -13.88 -11.06 -13.35
CA GLU A 115 -13.32 -11.39 -14.67
C GLU A 115 -13.95 -12.65 -15.26
N LYS A 116 -14.18 -13.68 -14.45
CA LYS A 116 -14.86 -14.91 -14.88
C LYS A 116 -16.32 -14.66 -15.24
N ASP A 117 -17.05 -13.93 -14.42
CA ASP A 117 -18.46 -13.60 -14.68
C ASP A 117 -18.59 -12.73 -15.95
N GLU A 118 -17.66 -11.80 -16.17
CA GLU A 118 -17.60 -10.94 -17.34
C GLU A 118 -17.29 -11.74 -18.62
N ALA A 119 -16.35 -12.68 -18.56
CA ALA A 119 -16.05 -13.60 -19.65
C ALA A 119 -17.25 -14.51 -19.99
N ALA A 120 -17.98 -14.97 -18.99
CA ALA A 120 -19.20 -15.75 -19.21
C ALA A 120 -20.30 -14.90 -19.87
N TYR A 121 -20.51 -13.68 -19.37
CA TYR A 121 -21.50 -12.74 -19.91
C TYR A 121 -21.22 -12.38 -21.37
N THR A 122 -19.98 -12.01 -21.70
CA THR A 122 -19.57 -11.67 -23.07
C THR A 122 -19.77 -12.85 -24.02
N LYS A 123 -19.40 -14.07 -23.60
CA LYS A 123 -19.64 -15.30 -24.38
C LYS A 123 -21.12 -15.55 -24.64
N GLU A 124 -21.99 -15.33 -23.65
CA GLU A 124 -23.44 -15.45 -23.83
C GLU A 124 -24.01 -14.39 -24.77
N MET A 125 -23.55 -13.15 -24.65
CA MET A 125 -24.00 -12.05 -25.52
C MET A 125 -23.62 -12.31 -26.98
N LEU A 126 -22.39 -12.75 -27.24
CA LEU A 126 -21.94 -13.12 -28.58
C LEU A 126 -22.78 -14.27 -29.16
N LYS A 127 -23.11 -15.30 -28.37
CA LYS A 127 -24.01 -16.38 -28.79
C LYS A 127 -25.40 -15.87 -29.15
N LYS A 128 -25.95 -14.95 -28.36
CA LYS A 128 -27.27 -14.35 -28.61
C LYS A 128 -27.27 -13.48 -29.87
N GLU A 129 -26.20 -12.71 -30.09
CA GLU A 129 -26.01 -11.90 -31.29
C GLU A 129 -25.87 -12.76 -32.55
N GLN A 130 -25.03 -13.79 -32.49
CA GLN A 130 -24.87 -14.74 -33.60
C GLN A 130 -26.19 -15.44 -33.94
N LYS A 131 -26.94 -15.90 -32.94
CA LYS A 131 -28.27 -16.50 -33.15
C LYS A 131 -29.23 -15.52 -33.83
N LYS A 132 -29.23 -14.24 -33.44
CA LYS A 132 -30.06 -13.22 -34.10
C LYS A 132 -29.64 -13.01 -35.55
N LEU A 133 -28.34 -12.94 -35.84
CA LEU A 133 -27.82 -12.80 -37.20
C LEU A 133 -28.22 -13.99 -38.08
N ASP A 134 -28.12 -15.22 -37.56
CA ASP A 134 -28.56 -16.43 -38.25
C ASP A 134 -30.07 -16.42 -38.51
N GLU A 135 -30.88 -15.98 -37.54
CA GLU A 135 -32.32 -15.82 -37.71
C GLU A 135 -32.70 -14.75 -38.75
N TYR A 136 -31.93 -13.66 -38.85
CA TYR A 136 -32.10 -12.65 -39.89
C TYR A 136 -31.69 -13.19 -41.27
N GLY A 137 -30.53 -13.86 -41.36
CA GLY A 137 -30.06 -14.48 -42.61
C GLY A 137 -31.03 -15.54 -43.14
N ASN A 138 -31.58 -16.37 -42.25
CA ASN A 138 -32.58 -17.38 -42.62
C ASN A 138 -33.92 -16.75 -43.04
N ARG A 139 -34.32 -15.63 -42.44
CA ARG A 139 -35.51 -14.87 -42.88
C ARG A 139 -35.30 -14.29 -44.28
N ILE A 140 -34.15 -13.67 -44.54
CA ILE A 140 -33.81 -13.12 -45.86
C ILE A 140 -33.77 -14.21 -46.94
N ARG A 141 -33.19 -15.37 -46.65
CA ARG A 141 -33.18 -16.51 -47.59
C ARG A 141 -34.58 -17.06 -47.87
N ARG A 142 -35.46 -17.12 -46.87
CA ARG A 142 -36.86 -17.53 -47.08
C ARG A 142 -37.62 -16.54 -47.96
N THR A 143 -37.45 -15.24 -47.75
CA THR A 143 -38.10 -14.21 -48.57
C THR A 143 -37.51 -14.12 -49.99
N ALA A 144 -36.25 -14.53 -50.19
CA ALA A 144 -35.62 -14.57 -51.51
C ALA A 144 -35.98 -15.84 -52.31
N GLY A 145 -36.17 -16.98 -51.63
CA GLY A 145 -36.54 -18.25 -52.26
C GLY A 145 -38.00 -18.33 -52.76
N GLU A 146 -38.89 -17.47 -52.25
CA GLU A 146 -40.26 -17.34 -52.78
C GLU A 146 -40.34 -16.54 -54.11
N HIS A 147 -39.22 -15.97 -54.58
CA HIS A 147 -39.16 -15.20 -55.82
C HIS A 147 -38.54 -15.95 -57.02
N ASP A 148 -38.01 -17.16 -56.83
CA ASP A 148 -37.38 -17.97 -57.89
C ASP A 148 -38.29 -19.10 -58.44
N ASP A 149 -39.51 -19.27 -57.90
CA ASP A 149 -40.55 -20.12 -58.48
C ASP A 149 -41.63 -19.26 -59.16
N ALA A 150 -41.30 -18.63 -60.30
CA ALA A 150 -42.25 -18.00 -61.22
C ALA A 150 -41.81 -18.19 -62.68
#